data_AF-A0A1F8DKU3-F1
#
_entry.id   AF-A0A1F8DKU3-F1
#
_cell.length_a   1.000
_cell.length_b   1.000
_cell.length_c   1.000
_cell.angle_alpha   90.00
_cell.angle_beta   90.00
_cell.angle_gamma   90.00
#
_symmetry.space_group_name_H-M   'P 1'
#
loop_
_entity.id
_entity.type
_entity.pdbx_description
1 polymer ?
#
loop_
_entity_poly.entity_id
_entity_poly.type
_entity_poly.pdbx_seq_one_letter_code
_entity_poly.pdbx_strand_id
1 'polypeptide(L)' 'MLKDYLKEKSLSFTEKLVDLDETAKTEMAASSGGFLGVPFVSVVKDDGTKETVVGFDKGKLNAILGIQQGII' A
#
# COMPACT_ATOMS: atom_id res chain seq x y z
N MET A 1 3.22 -8.70 -8.69
CA MET A 1 3.79 -8.97 -7.34
C MET A 1 2.94 -8.38 -6.22
N LEU A 2 2.84 -7.06 -6.04
CA LEU A 2 2.00 -6.49 -4.96
C LEU A 2 0.51 -6.84 -5.11
N LYS A 3 -0.09 -6.58 -6.27
CA LYS A 3 -1.53 -6.86 -6.49
C LYS A 3 -1.84 -8.34 -6.32
N ASP A 4 -0.97 -9.21 -6.81
CA ASP A 4 -1.11 -10.66 -6.67
C ASP A 4 -1.02 -11.06 -5.19
N TYR A 5 -0.10 -10.46 -4.44
CA TYR A 5 0.02 -10.68 -3.00
C TYR A 5 -1.25 -10.27 -2.24
N LEU A 6 -1.80 -9.10 -2.53
CA LEU A 6 -3.04 -8.64 -1.89
C LEU A 6 -4.22 -9.55 -2.23
N LYS A 7 -4.30 -10.02 -3.48
CA LYS A 7 -5.31 -11.01 -3.91
C LYS A 7 -5.13 -12.37 -3.22
N GLU A 8 -3.90 -12.87 -3.10
CA GLU A 8 -3.59 -14.12 -2.38
C GLU A 8 -4.03 -14.05 -0.91
N LYS A 9 -3.95 -12.87 -0.30
CA LYS A 9 -4.42 -12.61 1.07
C LYS A 9 -5.91 -12.24 1.15
N SER A 10 -6.64 -12.31 0.04
CA SER A 10 -8.06 -11.94 -0.05
C SER A 10 -8.36 -10.54 0.48
N LEU A 11 -7.43 -9.60 0.27
CA LEU A 11 -7.57 -8.22 0.70
C LEU A 11 -8.27 -7.40 -0.40
N SER A 12 -9.28 -6.63 0.01
CA SER A 12 -9.86 -5.59 -0.84
C SER A 12 -8.92 -4.40 -0.94
N PHE A 13 -8.73 -3.87 -2.13
CA PHE A 13 -7.92 -2.68 -2.37
C PHE A 13 -8.48 -1.85 -3.52
N THR A 14 -8.18 -0.55 -3.50
CA THR A 14 -8.42 0.36 -4.62
C THR A 14 -7.12 0.62 -5.35
N GLU A 15 -7.09 0.34 -6.65
CA GLU A 15 -5.96 0.70 -7.51
C GLU A 15 -6.16 2.13 -8.03
N LYS A 16 -5.16 2.99 -7.84
CA LYS A 16 -5.10 4.32 -8.45
C LYS A 16 -3.93 4.36 -9.44
N LEU A 17 -4.21 4.71 -10.69
CA LEU A 17 -3.22 4.84 -11.76
C LEU A 17 -2.69 6.28 -11.78
N VAL A 18 -1.60 6.54 -11.06
CA VAL A 18 -1.04 7.89 -10.85
C VAL A 18 -0.45 8.53 -12.11
N ASP A 19 -0.26 7.75 -13.17
CA ASP A 19 0.13 8.21 -14.51
C ASP A 19 -1.06 8.75 -15.31
N LEU A 20 -2.29 8.38 -14.93
CA LEU A 20 -3.54 8.80 -15.58
C LEU A 20 -4.41 9.69 -14.69
N ASP A 21 -4.15 9.71 -13.38
CA ASP A 21 -4.89 10.47 -12.37
C ASP A 21 -3.95 11.42 -11.62
N GLU A 22 -3.96 12.69 -12.00
CA GLU A 22 -3.15 13.74 -11.38
C GLU A 22 -3.56 14.00 -9.91
N THR A 23 -4.81 13.71 -9.52
CA THR A 23 -5.24 13.80 -8.12
C THR A 23 -4.57 12.71 -7.31
N ALA A 24 -4.60 11.46 -7.79
CA ALA A 24 -3.91 10.34 -7.14
C ALA A 24 -2.40 10.56 -7.03
N LYS A 25 -1.77 11.13 -8.07
CA LYS A 25 -0.35 11.50 -8.06
C LYS A 25 -0.02 12.57 -7.03
N THR A 26 -0.88 13.59 -6.91
CA THR A 26 -0.73 14.64 -5.90
C THR A 26 -0.89 14.08 -4.48
N GLU A 27 -1.89 13.25 -4.24
CA GLU A 27 -2.09 12.54 -2.97
C GLU A 27 -0.88 11.66 -2.61
N MET A 28 -0.34 10.94 -3.59
CA MET A 28 0.84 10.10 -3.42
C MET A 28 2.05 10.93 -3.02
N ALA A 29 2.38 11.99 -3.77
CA ALA A 29 3.52 12.88 -3.48
C ALA A 29 3.44 13.46 -2.06
N ALA A 30 2.27 13.95 -1.66
CA ALA A 30 2.06 14.49 -0.32
C ALA A 30 2.25 13.42 0.78
N SER A 31 1.76 12.21 0.54
CA SER A 31 1.79 11.11 1.53
C SER A 31 3.14 10.39 1.60
N SER A 32 3.98 10.53 0.59
CA SER A 32 5.25 9.81 0.44
C SER A 32 6.49 10.69 0.66
N GLY A 33 6.30 11.98 0.98
CA GLY A 33 7.40 12.94 1.08
C GLY A 33 8.03 13.30 -0.27
N GLY A 34 7.23 13.32 -1.34
CA GLY A 34 7.66 13.65 -2.70
C GLY A 34 8.10 12.46 -3.54
N PHE A 35 8.03 11.24 -3.03
CA PHE A 35 8.35 10.03 -3.80
C PHE A 35 7.25 9.71 -4.82
N LEU A 36 7.65 9.54 -6.09
CA LEU A 36 6.74 9.31 -7.22
C LEU A 36 6.86 7.91 -7.87
N GLY A 37 7.63 6.99 -7.28
CA GLY A 37 7.78 5.63 -7.80
C GLY A 37 6.59 4.73 -7.46
N VAL A 38 6.32 3.75 -8.32
CA VAL A 38 5.31 2.71 -8.11
C VAL A 38 5.97 1.33 -7.90
N PRO A 39 5.39 0.44 -7.08
CA PRO A 39 4.16 0.62 -6.32
C PRO A 39 4.33 1.49 -5.07
N PHE A 40 3.24 2.15 -4.65
CA PHE A 40 3.11 2.83 -3.37
C PHE A 40 1.81 2.36 -2.70
N VAL A 41 1.88 2.04 -1.41
CA VAL A 41 0.72 1.56 -0.64
C VAL A 41 0.43 2.55 0.48
N SER A 42 -0.84 2.90 0.61
CA SER A 42 -1.39 3.64 1.73
C SER A 42 -2.43 2.76 2.42
N VAL A 43 -2.26 2.51 3.71
CA VAL A 43 -3.21 1.79 4.55
C VAL A 43 -3.82 2.77 5.54
N VAL A 44 -5.14 2.89 5.54
CA VAL A 44 -5.89 3.65 6.54
C VAL A 44 -6.50 2.64 7.49
N LYS A 45 -6.19 2.73 8.77
CA LYS A 45 -6.71 1.85 9.82
C LYS A 45 -8.02 2.40 10.39
N ASP A 46 -8.74 1.56 11.14
CA ASP A 46 -10.03 1.92 11.75
C ASP A 46 -9.93 3.08 12.77
N ASP A 47 -8.75 3.27 13.37
CA ASP A 47 -8.45 4.39 14.26
C ASP A 47 -8.13 5.71 13.52
N GLY A 48 -8.22 5.71 12.19
CA GLY A 48 -7.92 6.84 11.32
C GLY A 48 -6.42 7.06 11.07
N THR A 49 -5.54 6.24 11.64
CA THR A 49 -4.10 6.33 11.36
C THR A 49 -3.78 5.85 9.95
N LYS A 50 -2.78 6.50 9.34
CA LYS A 50 -2.34 6.22 7.98
C LYS A 50 -0.90 5.71 7.99
N GLU A 51 -0.70 4.53 7.41
CA GLU A 51 0.61 3.92 7.20
C GLU A 51 0.94 3.90 5.72
N THR A 52 2.21 4.10 5.38
CA THR A 52 2.67 4.10 3.99
C THR A 52 3.84 3.16 3.75
N VAL A 53 3.84 2.54 2.56
CA VAL A 53 4.92 1.66 2.10
C VAL A 53 5.31 2.08 0.69
N VAL A 54 6.58 2.45 0.55
CA VAL A 54 7.21 2.71 -0.74
C VAL A 54 7.74 1.38 -1.29
N GLY A 55 7.44 1.09 -2.56
CA GLY A 55 7.79 -0.17 -3.19
C GLY A 55 6.96 -1.34 -2.68
N PHE A 56 7.49 -2.55 -2.85
CA PHE A 56 6.85 -3.78 -2.36
C PHE A 56 7.70 -4.43 -1.27
N ASP A 57 7.30 -4.22 -0.02
CA ASP A 57 7.88 -4.86 1.17
C ASP A 57 6.82 -5.75 1.84
N LYS A 58 6.92 -7.05 1.63
CA LYS A 58 6.01 -8.05 2.20
C LYS A 58 6.06 -8.07 3.73
N GLY A 59 7.23 -7.87 4.33
CA GLY A 59 7.40 -7.88 5.79
C GLY A 59 6.69 -6.69 6.43
N LYS A 60 6.92 -5.49 5.89
CA LYS A 60 6.26 -4.27 6.37
C LYS A 60 4.75 -4.31 6.16
N LEU A 61 4.28 -4.79 5.01
CA LEU A 61 2.85 -4.97 4.75
C LEU A 61 2.21 -5.95 5.75
N ASN A 62 2.89 -7.05 6.08
CA ASN A 62 2.39 -8.01 7.05
C ASN A 62 2.27 -7.42 8.45
N ALA A 63 3.28 -6.67 8.88
CA ALA A 63 3.26 -6.00 10.17
C ALA A 63 2.11 -4.97 10.26
N ILE A 64 1.91 -4.17 9.21
CA ILE A 64 0.84 -3.16 9.16
C ILE A 64 -0.55 -3.81 9.13
N LEU A 65 -0.71 -4.90 8.37
CA LEU A 65 -1.99 -5.55 8.13
C LEU A 65 -2.30 -6.70 9.11
N GLY A 66 -1.41 -6.96 10.08
CA GLY A 66 -1.59 -8.03 11.06
C GLY A 66 -1.54 -9.45 10.47
N ILE A 67 -0.89 -9.64 9.32
CA ILE A 67 -0.80 -10.94 8.65
C ILE A 67 0.31 -11.76 9.30
N GLN A 68 -0.07 -12.78 10.08
CA GLN A 68 0.89 -13.76 10.61
C GLN A 68 1.36 -14.69 9.48
N GLN A 69 2.67 -14.81 9.29
CA GLN A 69 3.22 -15.89 8.48
C GLN A 69 3.24 -17.15 9.35
N GLY A 70 2.54 -18.19 8.91
CA GLY A 70 2.44 -19.44 9.66
C GLY A 70 3.83 -19.97 10.01
N ILE A 71 4.04 -20.22 11.31
CA ILE A 71 5.12 -21.08 11.78
C ILE A 71 4.68 -22.50 11.40
N ILE A 72 5.42 -23.11 10.48
CA ILE A 72 5.27 -24.54 10.14
C ILE A 72 5.69 -25.40 11.33
#